data_AF-A0A4R4KK70-F1
#
_entry.id   AF-A0A4R4KK70-F1
#
_cell.length_a   1.000
_cell.length_b   1.000
_cell.length_c   1.000
_cell.angle_alpha   90.00
_cell.angle_beta   90.00
_cell.angle_gamma   90.00
#
_symmetry.space_group_name_H-M   'P 1'
#
loop_
_entity.id
_entity.type
_entity.pdbx_description
1 polymer ?
#
loop_
_entity_poly.entity_id
_entity_poly.type
_entity_poly.pdbx_seq_one_letter_code
_entity_poly.pdbx_strand_id
1 'polypeptide(L)'
;MQLSLVEHFPELTKYVFLDIYAKMCIDPKTHKPTLVTMEGQRVPADLKIRCKPWAIQAFPEGTVYKLDVRLIQQKDKKPYFSAVKNYRIFRAIEFFEHNLSLQKGLVRRRKGKDKVLFIRNDA
;
A
#
# COMPACT_ATOMS: atom_id res chain seq x y z
N MET A 1 -14.30 -11.07 39.00
CA MET A 1 -12.92 -11.34 38.55
C MET A 1 -12.82 -10.93 37.09
N GLN A 2 -12.31 -9.74 36.83
CA GLN A 2 -12.22 -9.14 35.50
C GLN A 2 -10.88 -9.52 34.91
N LEU A 3 -10.89 -10.32 33.84
CA LEU A 3 -9.68 -10.66 33.09
C LEU A 3 -9.12 -9.35 32.53
N SER A 4 -8.00 -8.90 33.11
CA SER A 4 -7.15 -7.88 32.51
C SER A 4 -6.83 -8.36 31.10
N LEU A 5 -7.40 -7.70 30.09
CA LEU A 5 -6.94 -7.78 28.71
C LEU A 5 -5.53 -7.17 28.71
N VAL A 6 -4.56 -8.00 29.07
CA VAL A 6 -3.14 -7.73 28.92
C VAL A 6 -2.97 -7.27 27.48
N GLU A 7 -2.57 -6.02 27.30
CA GLU A 7 -2.24 -5.42 26.00
C GLU A 7 -1.21 -6.33 25.31
N HIS A 8 -1.67 -7.20 24.40
CA HIS A 8 -0.82 -8.27 23.90
C HIS A 8 0.28 -7.81 22.93
N PHE A 9 0.31 -6.55 22.49
CA PHE A 9 1.39 -6.04 21.63
C PHE A 9 1.62 -4.53 21.80
N PRO A 10 2.67 -4.07 22.50
CA PRO A 10 3.05 -2.65 22.56
C PRO A 10 3.41 -2.04 21.18
N GLU A 11 3.50 -2.87 20.13
CA GLU A 11 3.72 -2.51 18.73
C GLU A 11 2.43 -2.09 17.98
N LEU A 12 1.24 -2.30 18.57
CA LEU A 12 -0.07 -1.90 18.02
C LEU A 12 -0.34 -0.38 18.03
N THR A 13 0.64 0.44 18.43
CA THR A 13 0.65 1.88 18.13
C THR A 13 0.95 2.17 16.66
N LYS A 14 1.44 1.18 15.89
CA LYS A 14 1.72 1.32 14.46
C LYS A 14 0.52 0.91 13.61
N TYR A 15 -0.33 1.88 13.31
CA TYR A 15 -1.53 1.74 12.46
C TYR A 15 -1.26 1.35 11.00
N VAL A 16 -0.01 1.20 10.55
CA VAL A 16 0.36 1.10 9.13
C VAL A 16 1.14 -0.18 8.85
N PHE A 17 0.70 -0.92 7.83
CA PHE A 17 1.31 -2.12 7.29
C PHE A 17 1.91 -1.79 5.93
N LEU A 18 3.19 -2.09 5.76
CA LEU A 18 3.91 -1.82 4.53
C LEU A 18 3.90 -3.04 3.63
N ASP A 19 4.05 -2.80 2.33
CA ASP A 19 4.29 -3.86 1.34
C ASP A 19 3.22 -4.97 1.33
N ILE A 20 1.96 -4.60 1.56
CA ILE A 20 0.83 -5.53 1.48
C ILE A 20 0.46 -5.76 0.02
N TYR A 21 0.26 -7.02 -0.33
CA TYR A 21 -0.25 -7.46 -1.61
C TYR A 21 -1.76 -7.63 -1.55
N ALA A 22 -2.45 -7.09 -2.54
CA ALA A 22 -3.90 -7.20 -2.64
C ALA A 22 -4.32 -7.51 -4.07
N LYS A 23 -5.29 -8.41 -4.21
CA LYS A 23 -5.93 -8.70 -5.50
C LYS A 23 -7.08 -7.73 -5.72
N MET A 24 -7.23 -7.27 -6.96
CA MET A 24 -8.42 -6.55 -7.37
C MET A 24 -9.54 -7.56 -7.69
N CYS A 25 -10.70 -7.33 -7.10
CA CYS A 25 -11.92 -8.08 -7.34
C CYS A 25 -13.05 -7.11 -7.66
N ILE A 26 -14.09 -7.60 -8.34
CA ILE A 26 -15.34 -6.87 -8.47
C ILE A 26 -16.24 -7.24 -7.29
N ASP A 27 -16.66 -6.25 -6.50
CA ASP A 27 -17.56 -6.49 -5.39
C ASP A 27 -18.93 -6.97 -5.92
N PRO A 28 -19.41 -8.18 -5.58
CA PRO A 28 -20.64 -8.73 -6.12
C PRO A 28 -21.88 -7.93 -5.73
N LYS A 29 -21.82 -7.15 -4.64
CA LYS A 29 -22.95 -6.33 -4.17
C LYS A 29 -23.01 -4.96 -4.84
N THR A 30 -21.85 -4.37 -5.13
CA THR A 30 -21.78 -2.98 -5.62
C THR A 30 -21.32 -2.87 -7.07
N HIS A 31 -20.88 -3.98 -7.68
CA HIS A 31 -20.25 -4.05 -9.00
C HIS A 31 -19.09 -3.06 -9.19
N LYS A 32 -18.46 -2.65 -8.08
CA LYS A 32 -17.33 -1.72 -8.08
C LYS A 32 -16.03 -2.48 -7.87
N PRO A 33 -14.93 -2.02 -8.47
CA PRO A 33 -13.62 -2.59 -8.21
C PRO A 33 -13.22 -2.33 -6.76
N THR A 34 -12.72 -3.38 -6.10
CA THR A 34 -12.27 -3.34 -4.71
C THR A 34 -10.97 -4.13 -4.57
N LEU A 35 -10.14 -3.76 -3.60
CA LEU A 35 -8.93 -4.50 -3.26
C LEU A 35 -9.20 -5.40 -2.07
N VAL A 36 -8.70 -6.62 -2.15
CA VAL A 36 -8.86 -7.64 -1.12
C VAL A 36 -7.49 -8.23 -0.78
N THR A 37 -7.17 -8.33 0.50
CA THR A 37 -5.91 -8.95 0.94
C THR A 37 -5.85 -10.42 0.53
N MET A 38 -4.65 -10.86 0.17
CA MET A 38 -4.37 -12.25 -0.23
C MET A 38 -3.90 -13.08 0.97
N GLU A 39 -4.08 -14.40 0.87
CA GLU A 39 -3.55 -15.37 1.82
C GLU A 39 -2.01 -15.37 1.88
N GLY A 40 -1.45 -15.94 2.95
CA GLY A 40 0.01 -16.10 3.11
C GLY A 40 0.76 -14.84 3.53
N GLN A 41 0.05 -13.78 3.91
CA GLN A 41 0.63 -12.51 4.38
C GLN A 41 0.54 -12.36 5.90
N ARG A 42 1.24 -11.36 6.44
CA ARG A 42 1.18 -11.00 7.88
C ARG A 42 -0.11 -10.26 8.28
N VAL A 43 -1.09 -10.21 7.38
CA VAL A 43 -2.42 -9.60 7.61
C VAL A 43 -3.49 -10.63 7.26
N PRO A 44 -4.68 -10.57 7.88
CA PRO A 44 -5.76 -11.49 7.55
C PRO A 44 -6.11 -11.41 6.06
N ALA A 45 -6.37 -12.57 5.46
CA ALA A 45 -6.89 -12.68 4.10
C ALA A 45 -8.33 -12.14 4.02
N ASP A 46 -8.78 -11.85 2.81
CA ASP A 46 -10.14 -11.45 2.49
C ASP A 46 -10.64 -10.15 3.15
N LEU A 47 -9.71 -9.33 3.67
CA LEU A 47 -10.02 -8.00 4.16
C LEU A 47 -10.08 -7.01 3.01
N LYS A 48 -11.19 -6.26 2.94
CA LYS A 48 -11.36 -5.18 1.99
C LYS A 48 -10.42 -4.02 2.34
N ILE A 49 -9.72 -3.54 1.31
CA ILE A 49 -8.91 -2.35 1.36
C ILE A 49 -9.65 -1.22 0.64
N ARG A 50 -9.97 -0.17 1.39
CA ARG A 50 -10.51 1.06 0.84
C ARG A 50 -9.43 1.77 0.02
N CYS A 51 -9.75 2.03 -1.25
CA CYS A 51 -8.96 2.84 -2.16
C CYS A 51 -9.88 3.61 -3.11
N LYS A 52 -9.33 4.57 -3.87
CA LYS A 52 -10.09 5.25 -4.92
C LYS A 52 -10.31 4.29 -6.11
N PRO A 53 -11.56 4.07 -6.59
CA PRO A 53 -11.84 3.10 -7.65
C PRO A 53 -11.03 3.32 -8.92
N TRP A 54 -10.90 4.58 -9.37
CA TRP A 54 -10.14 4.92 -10.57
C TRP A 54 -8.66 4.54 -10.51
N ALA A 55 -8.08 4.37 -9.31
CA ALA A 55 -6.67 3.97 -9.15
C ALA A 55 -6.45 2.47 -9.47
N ILE A 56 -7.51 1.67 -9.41
CA ILE A 56 -7.46 0.22 -9.65
C ILE A 56 -8.29 -0.24 -10.85
N GLN A 57 -9.21 0.59 -11.33
CA GLN A 57 -10.12 0.26 -12.43
C GLN A 57 -9.42 0.16 -13.78
N ALA A 58 -8.22 0.73 -13.93
CA ALA A 58 -7.47 0.72 -15.18
C ALA A 58 -7.00 -0.69 -15.61
N PHE A 59 -7.05 -1.68 -14.71
CA PHE A 59 -6.56 -3.04 -14.95
C PHE A 59 -7.66 -4.07 -14.65
N PRO A 60 -7.60 -5.27 -15.24
CA PRO A 60 -8.65 -6.28 -15.08
C PRO A 60 -8.69 -6.90 -13.68
N GLU A 61 -9.82 -7.54 -13.38
CA GLU A 61 -9.98 -8.35 -12.17
C GLU A 61 -8.86 -9.42 -12.08
N GLY A 62 -8.42 -9.70 -10.85
CA GLY A 62 -7.29 -10.57 -10.57
C GLY A 62 -5.93 -9.85 -10.59
N THR A 63 -5.86 -8.59 -11.02
CA THR A 63 -4.62 -7.80 -10.95
C THR A 63 -4.16 -7.66 -9.50
N VAL A 64 -2.89 -7.98 -9.25
CA VAL A 64 -2.27 -7.86 -7.93
C VAL A 64 -1.55 -6.53 -7.79
N TYR A 65 -1.80 -5.84 -6.70
CA TYR A 65 -1.19 -4.56 -6.34
C TYR A 65 -0.34 -4.73 -5.08
N LYS A 66 0.71 -3.92 -4.98
CA LYS A 66 1.54 -3.81 -3.78
C LYS A 66 1.36 -2.40 -3.20
N LEU A 67 0.96 -2.30 -1.95
CA LEU A 67 0.61 -1.02 -1.32
C LEU A 67 0.79 -1.04 0.19
N ASP A 68 0.98 0.16 0.74
CA ASP A 68 0.92 0.38 2.18
C ASP A 68 -0.53 0.61 2.61
N VAL A 69 -0.94 -0.02 3.69
CA VAL A 69 -2.31 0.06 4.22
C VAL A 69 -2.31 0.49 5.67
N ARG A 70 -3.37 1.18 6.08
CA ARG A 70 -3.63 1.55 7.46
C ARG A 70 -4.81 0.75 8.00
N LEU A 71 -4.68 0.15 9.17
CA LEU A 71 -5.80 -0.47 9.87
C LEU A 71 -6.69 0.61 10.46
N ILE A 72 -7.96 0.59 10.08
CA ILE A 72 -8.99 1.46 10.65
C ILE A 72 -9.88 0.61 11.54
N GLN A 73 -9.83 0.90 12.84
CA GLN A 73 -10.68 0.30 13.86
C GLN A 73 -11.54 1.42 14.46
N GLN A 74 -12.86 1.32 14.29
CA GLN A 74 -13.83 2.22 14.92
C GLN A 74 -14.57 1.43 15.99
N LYS A 75 -14.94 2.10 17.11
CA LYS A 75 -15.87 1.50 18.08
C LYS A 75 -17.15 1.10 17.33
N ASP A 76 -17.57 -0.15 17.52
CA ASP A 76 -18.78 -0.77 16.96
C ASP A 76 -18.81 -1.08 15.44
N LYS A 77 -17.67 -0.97 14.72
CA LYS A 77 -17.60 -1.37 13.31
C LYS A 77 -16.54 -2.43 13.05
N LYS A 78 -16.78 -3.23 12.02
CA LYS A 78 -15.79 -4.19 11.52
C LYS A 78 -14.52 -3.46 11.08
N PRO A 79 -13.33 -3.91 11.53
CA PRO A 79 -12.07 -3.32 11.10
C PRO A 79 -11.88 -3.49 9.60
N TYR A 80 -11.26 -2.49 8.97
CA TYR A 80 -10.94 -2.54 7.54
C TYR A 80 -9.61 -1.82 7.26
N PHE A 81 -9.01 -2.13 6.12
CA PHE A 81 -7.80 -1.46 5.68
C PHE A 81 -8.11 -0.26 4.79
N SER A 82 -7.30 0.78 4.88
CA SER A 82 -7.32 1.92 3.97
C SER A 82 -5.95 2.07 3.33
N ALA A 83 -5.87 2.18 2.01
CA ALA A 83 -4.60 2.46 1.35
C ALA A 83 -4.04 3.81 1.84
N VAL A 84 -2.75 3.83 2.19
CA VAL A 84 -2.06 5.05 2.65
C VAL A 84 -1.94 6.05 1.51
N LYS A 85 -1.54 5.57 0.31
CA LYS A 85 -1.45 6.37 -0.91
C LYS A 85 -2.56 6.01 -1.88
N ASN A 86 -3.74 6.61 -1.67
CA ASN A 86 -4.95 6.34 -2.45
C ASN A 86 -4.91 6.74 -3.95
N TYR A 87 -3.82 7.34 -4.43
CA TYR A 87 -3.71 7.92 -5.78
C TYR A 87 -2.55 7.35 -6.61
N ARG A 88 -1.63 6.61 -6.00
CA ARG A 88 -0.46 6.00 -6.65
C ARG A 88 -0.31 4.58 -6.13
N ILE A 89 -1.22 3.73 -6.58
CA ILE A 89 -1.18 2.29 -6.32
C ILE A 89 -0.57 1.66 -7.57
N PHE A 90 0.53 0.94 -7.37
CA PHE A 90 1.27 0.28 -8.45
C PHE A 90 1.01 -1.21 -8.43
N ARG A 91 1.05 -1.83 -9.60
CA ARG A 91 0.90 -3.28 -9.73
C ARG A 91 2.14 -3.95 -9.15
N ALA A 92 1.97 -5.14 -8.57
CA ALA A 92 3.09 -5.89 -8.02
C ALA A 92 4.20 -6.14 -9.06
N ILE A 93 3.83 -6.35 -10.33
CA ILE A 93 4.77 -6.55 -11.44
C ILE A 93 5.67 -5.33 -11.67
N GLU A 94 5.15 -4.11 -11.50
CA GLU A 94 5.92 -2.87 -11.71
C GLU A 94 7.02 -2.73 -10.66
N PHE A 95 6.72 -3.13 -9.41
CA PHE A 95 7.75 -3.21 -8.37
C PHE A 95 8.79 -4.28 -8.66
N PHE A 96 8.38 -5.43 -9.18
CA PHE A 96 9.30 -6.50 -9.55
C PHE A 96 10.25 -6.06 -10.67
N GLU A 97 9.72 -5.49 -11.76
CA GLU A 97 10.50 -4.95 -12.88
C GLU A 97 11.47 -3.86 -12.41
N HIS A 98 11.00 -2.96 -11.54
CA HIS A 98 11.84 -1.92 -10.97
C HIS A 98 13.00 -2.51 -10.16
N ASN A 99 12.72 -3.44 -9.25
CA ASN A 99 13.73 -4.08 -8.41
C ASN A 99 14.73 -4.88 -9.25
N LEU A 100 14.25 -5.58 -10.29
CA LEU A 100 15.12 -6.31 -11.21
C LEU A 100 16.03 -5.36 -11.99
N SER A 101 15.52 -4.20 -12.42
CA SER A 101 16.33 -3.20 -13.11
C SER A 101 17.42 -2.59 -12.22
N LEU A 102 17.13 -2.38 -10.93
CA LEU A 102 18.09 -1.92 -9.93
C LEU A 102 19.21 -2.95 -9.72
N GLN A 103 18.85 -4.22 -9.56
CA GLN A 103 19.81 -5.31 -9.40
C GLN A 103 20.73 -5.46 -10.61
N LYS A 104 20.20 -5.25 -11.82
CA LYS A 104 20.97 -5.31 -13.07
C LYS A 104 21.78 -4.02 -13.35
N GLY A 105 21.68 -3.00 -12.51
CA GLY A 105 22.36 -1.71 -12.71
C GLY A 105 21.82 -0.90 -13.90
N LEU A 106 20.63 -1.21 -14.40
CA LEU A 106 20.07 -0.64 -15.63
C LEU A 106 19.29 0.67 -15.41
N VAL A 107 19.18 1.15 -14.17
CA VAL A 107 18.42 2.36 -13.88
C VAL A 107 19.18 3.59 -14.38
N ARG A 108 18.68 4.18 -15.47
CA ARG A 108 19.03 5.53 -15.90
C ARG A 108 18.84 6.47 -14.70
N ARG A 109 19.92 7.05 -14.19
CA ARG A 109 19.83 8.19 -13.25
C ARG A 109 18.84 9.19 -13.85
N ARG A 110 17.74 9.47 -13.14
CA ARG A 110 16.93 10.66 -13.45
C ARG A 110 17.90 11.82 -13.36
N LYS A 111 18.15 12.53 -14.48
CA LYS A 111 18.90 13.79 -14.47
C LYS A 111 18.18 14.70 -13.47
N GLY A 112 18.75 14.83 -12.27
CA GLY A 112 18.34 15.86 -11.34
C GLY A 112 18.57 17.19 -12.03
N LYS A 113 17.62 18.12 -11.90
CA LYS A 113 17.92 19.53 -12.10
C LYS A 113 18.90 19.90 -10.99
N ASP A 114 20.20 19.77 -11.25
CA ASP A 114 21.22 20.36 -10.40
C ASP A 114 20.99 21.87 -10.44
N LYS A 115 20.31 22.39 -9.42
CA LYS A 115 20.40 23.82 -9.12
C LYS A 115 21.78 24.01 -8.50
N VAL A 116 22.77 24.22 -9.36
CA VAL A 116 24.08 24.74 -8.96
C VAL A 116 23.83 26.15 -8.41
N LEU A 117 23.76 26.27 -7.09
CA LEU A 117 23.81 27.55 -6.41
C LEU A 117 25.27 28.00 -6.43
N PHE A 118 25.58 28.92 -7.33
CA PHE A 118 26.81 29.70 -7.23
C PHE A 118 26.69 30.61 -6.01
N ILE A 119 27.37 30.27 -4.92
CA ILE A 119 27.63 31.22 -3.85
C ILE A 119 28.64 32.22 -4.43
N ARG A 120 28.22 33.46 -4.66
CA ARG A 120 29.16 34.57 -4.85
C ARG A 120 29.85 34.80 -3.51
N ASN A 121 31.15 34.52 -3.46
CA ASN A 121 32.00 35.05 -2.40
C ASN A 121 32.33 36.49 -2.81
N ASP A 122 31.57 37.44 -2.28
CA ASP A 122 32.00 38.84 -2.24
C ASP A 122 32.90 38.98 -1.00
N ALA A 123 34.20 39.14 -1.25
CA ALA A 123 35.20 39.59 -0.28
C ALA A 123 35.84 40.87 -0.81
#